data_AF-A0A7C7AGB3-F1
#
_entry.id   AF-A0A7C7AGB3-F1
#
_cell.length_a   1.000
_cell.length_b   1.000
_cell.length_c   1.000
_cell.angle_alpha   90.00
_cell.angle_beta   90.00
_cell.angle_gamma   90.00
#
_symmetry.space_group_name_H-M   'P 1'
#
loop_
_entity.id
_entity.type
_entity.pdbx_description
1 polymer ?
#
loop_
_entity_poly.entity_id
_entity_poly.type
_entity_poly.pdbx_seq_one_letter_code
_entity_poly.pdbx_strand_id
1 'polypeptide(L)'
;MSRIKNFINNMVYNLRETAGRFPLTIVFLASLSAVMFLMIEDYSGLDIDLLSRYMFAGIFGAFLATAVRFMLERFENIKNSLIFYGLTILLTAGYFYFMTDDIVNSKMVIHLLVISFALFAGYLYLPSYKNAMNFGNVALAHFKSAFTSILYGIVLYL
;
A
#
# COMPACT_ATOMS: atom_id res chain seq x y z
N MET A 1 -0.78 -31.40 18.35
CA MET A 1 -2.01 -30.66 17.99
C MET A 1 -2.07 -29.22 18.53
N SER A 2 -1.70 -28.92 19.79
CA SER A 2 -1.89 -27.57 20.37
C SER A 2 -1.05 -26.47 19.71
N ARG A 3 0.18 -26.75 19.28
CA ARG A 3 1.08 -25.75 18.68
C ARG A 3 0.59 -25.22 17.34
N ILE A 4 0.07 -26.09 16.45
CA ILE A 4 -0.48 -25.69 15.15
C ILE A 4 -1.76 -24.88 15.34
N LYS A 5 -2.64 -25.32 16.27
CA LYS A 5 -3.87 -24.58 16.59
C LYS A 5 -3.56 -23.19 17.15
N ASN A 6 -2.57 -23.08 18.04
CA ASN A 6 -2.13 -21.79 18.58
C ASN A 6 -1.48 -20.92 17.49
N PHE A 7 -0.70 -21.50 16.59
CA PHE A 7 -0.13 -20.77 15.46
C PHE A 7 -1.21 -20.20 14.54
N ILE A 8 -2.21 -21.00 14.15
CA ILE A 8 -3.34 -20.56 13.32
C ILE A 8 -4.13 -19.46 14.04
N ASN A 9 -4.45 -19.64 15.33
CA ASN A 9 -5.15 -18.62 16.10
C ASN A 9 -4.37 -17.29 16.16
N ASN A 10 -3.06 -17.34 16.39
CA ASN A 10 -2.22 -16.15 16.41
C ASN A 10 -2.15 -15.49 15.03
N MET A 11 -2.07 -16.27 13.96
CA MET A 11 -2.06 -15.75 12.59
C MET A 11 -3.37 -15.03 12.25
N VAL A 12 -4.52 -15.63 12.57
CA VAL A 12 -5.85 -15.04 12.36
C VAL A 12 -6.02 -13.76 13.19
N TYR A 13 -5.55 -13.77 14.45
CA TYR A 13 -5.56 -12.60 15.32
C TYR A 13 -4.73 -11.45 14.71
N ASN A 14 -3.48 -11.72 14.32
CA ASN A 14 -2.59 -10.72 13.72
C ASN A 14 -3.14 -10.17 12.40
N LEU A 15 -3.77 -11.02 11.57
CA LEU A 15 -4.44 -10.58 10.34
C LEU A 15 -5.61 -9.66 10.64
N ARG A 16 -6.45 -10.01 11.61
CA ARG A 16 -7.59 -9.18 12.03
C ARG A 16 -7.14 -7.84 12.60
N GLU A 17 -6.09 -7.86 13.43
CA GLU A 17 -5.49 -6.63 13.98
C GLU A 17 -4.93 -5.75 12.87
N THR A 18 -4.21 -6.34 11.90
CA THR A 18 -3.71 -5.64 10.72
C THR A 18 -4.86 -5.05 9.89
N ALA A 19 -5.94 -5.80 9.71
CA ALA A 19 -7.11 -5.34 8.96
C ALA A 19 -7.86 -4.20 9.64
N GLY A 20 -7.98 -4.24 10.97
CA GLY A 20 -8.51 -3.12 11.74
C GLY A 20 -7.60 -1.89 11.74
N ARG A 21 -6.27 -2.09 11.65
CA ARG A 21 -5.28 -1.02 11.66
C ARG A 21 -5.14 -0.31 10.30
N PHE A 22 -5.14 -1.04 9.20
CA PHE A 22 -4.92 -0.51 7.84
C PHE A 22 -6.11 -0.77 6.89
N PRO A 23 -7.34 -0.31 7.23
CA PRO A 23 -8.53 -0.65 6.45
C PRO A 23 -8.46 -0.09 5.02
N LEU A 24 -8.01 1.16 4.86
CA LEU A 24 -7.97 1.81 3.55
C LEU A 24 -6.88 1.22 2.63
N THR A 25 -5.71 0.87 3.19
CA THR A 25 -4.65 0.19 2.43
C THR A 25 -5.14 -1.15 1.88
N ILE A 26 -5.87 -1.93 2.68
CA ILE A 26 -6.44 -3.21 2.25
C ILE A 26 -7.46 -3.01 1.12
N VAL A 27 -8.30 -1.99 1.20
CA VAL A 27 -9.26 -1.66 0.13
C VAL A 27 -8.51 -1.38 -1.18
N PHE A 28 -7.47 -0.55 -1.15
CA PHE A 28 -6.65 -0.28 -2.34
C PHE A 28 -5.97 -1.55 -2.88
N LEU A 29 -5.39 -2.38 -2.02
CA LEU A 29 -4.76 -3.63 -2.43
C LEU A 29 -5.76 -4.65 -2.99
N ALA A 30 -6.95 -4.75 -2.42
CA ALA A 30 -8.03 -5.60 -2.93
C ALA A 30 -8.51 -5.11 -4.30
N SER A 31 -8.68 -3.80 -4.48
CA SER A 31 -9.01 -3.22 -5.79
C SER A 31 -7.90 -3.47 -6.83
N LEU A 32 -6.63 -3.38 -6.42
CA LEU A 32 -5.48 -3.66 -7.27
C LEU A 32 -5.49 -5.13 -7.72
N SER A 33 -5.75 -6.06 -6.79
CA SER A 33 -5.86 -7.48 -7.12
C SER A 33 -6.99 -7.77 -8.09
N ALA A 34 -8.14 -7.11 -7.95
CA ALA A 34 -9.26 -7.24 -8.88
C ALA A 34 -8.91 -6.71 -10.28
N VAL A 35 -8.28 -5.54 -10.34
CA VAL A 35 -7.78 -4.94 -11.59
C VAL A 35 -6.78 -5.86 -12.30
N MET A 36 -5.82 -6.42 -11.56
CA MET A 36 -4.84 -7.38 -12.09
C MET A 36 -5.51 -8.64 -12.64
N PHE A 37 -6.51 -9.17 -11.93
CA PHE A 37 -7.27 -10.33 -12.40
C PHE A 37 -7.98 -10.05 -13.73
N LEU A 38 -8.65 -8.90 -13.84
CA LEU A 38 -9.32 -8.47 -15.08
C LEU A 38 -8.34 -8.27 -16.25
N MET A 39 -7.12 -7.78 -15.99
CA MET A 39 -6.07 -7.66 -17.01
C MET A 39 -5.59 -9.03 -17.50
N ILE A 40 -5.43 -9.99 -16.60
CA ILE A 40 -4.94 -11.34 -16.93
C ILE A 40 -6.00 -12.16 -17.69
N GLU A 41 -7.27 -12.01 -17.33
CA GLU A 41 -8.39 -12.68 -18.00
C GLU A 41 -8.66 -12.12 -19.41
N ASP A 42 -8.02 -11.01 -19.79
CA ASP A 42 -8.18 -10.33 -21.08
C ASP A 42 -9.66 -10.09 -21.42
N TYR A 43 -10.37 -9.49 -20.47
CA TYR A 43 -11.80 -9.25 -20.60
C TYR A 43 -12.05 -8.26 -21.75
N SER A 44 -12.60 -8.77 -22.86
CA SER A 44 -12.58 -8.18 -24.20
C SER A 44 -13.32 -6.84 -24.36
N GLY A 45 -13.93 -6.34 -23.28
CA GLY A 45 -14.69 -5.08 -23.25
C GLY A 45 -14.04 -3.95 -22.43
N LEU A 46 -12.84 -4.16 -21.85
CA LEU A 46 -12.17 -3.16 -21.03
C LEU A 46 -10.87 -2.67 -21.68
N ASP A 47 -10.71 -1.35 -21.73
CA ASP A 47 -9.48 -0.73 -22.22
C ASP A 47 -8.33 -1.02 -21.25
N ILE A 48 -7.34 -1.79 -21.73
CA ILE A 48 -6.16 -2.19 -20.96
C ILE A 48 -5.39 -0.97 -20.44
N ASP A 49 -5.35 0.11 -21.23
CA ASP A 49 -4.70 1.36 -20.85
C ASP A 49 -5.39 2.04 -19.66
N LEU A 50 -6.73 2.10 -19.63
CA LEU A 50 -7.47 2.62 -18.47
C LEU A 50 -7.24 1.75 -17.24
N LEU A 51 -7.25 0.42 -17.42
CA LEU A 51 -7.06 -0.53 -16.33
C LEU A 51 -5.65 -0.44 -15.73
N SER A 52 -4.64 -0.23 -16.57
CA SER A 52 -3.26 0.03 -16.13
C SER A 52 -3.16 1.34 -15.34
N ARG A 53 -3.84 2.41 -15.75
CA ARG A 53 -3.88 3.69 -15.04
C ARG A 53 -4.56 3.57 -13.67
N TYR A 54 -5.61 2.75 -13.58
CA TYR A 54 -6.20 2.36 -12.29
C TYR A 54 -5.23 1.58 -11.40
N MET A 55 -4.46 0.65 -11.97
CA MET A 55 -3.42 -0.07 -11.23
C MET A 55 -2.40 0.90 -10.62
N PHE A 56 -1.89 1.86 -11.40
CA PHE A 56 -0.96 2.89 -10.91
C PHE A 56 -1.57 3.74 -9.78
N ALA A 57 -2.81 4.19 -9.94
CA ALA A 57 -3.52 4.92 -8.90
C ALA A 57 -3.74 4.08 -7.63
N GLY A 58 -4.04 2.79 -7.77
CA GLY A 58 -4.16 1.84 -6.67
C GLY A 58 -2.85 1.68 -5.89
N ILE A 59 -1.72 1.56 -6.60
CA ILE A 59 -0.38 1.50 -5.98
C ILE A 59 -0.11 2.78 -5.18
N PHE A 60 -0.27 3.94 -5.82
CA PHE A 60 -0.10 5.24 -5.15
C PHE A 60 -1.00 5.37 -3.91
N GLY A 61 -2.28 5.01 -4.04
CA GLY A 61 -3.25 5.05 -2.96
C GLY A 61 -2.89 4.14 -1.80
N ALA A 62 -2.37 2.94 -2.06
CA ALA A 62 -1.92 2.02 -1.01
C ALA A 62 -0.73 2.59 -0.21
N PHE A 63 0.25 3.18 -0.89
CA PHE A 63 1.38 3.85 -0.22
C PHE A 63 0.92 5.07 0.57
N LEU A 64 0.05 5.90 0.00
CA LEU A 64 -0.45 7.10 0.65
C LEU A 64 -1.30 6.77 1.88
N ALA A 65 -2.20 5.79 1.78
CA ALA A 65 -3.02 5.33 2.90
C ALA A 65 -2.16 4.80 4.07
N THR A 66 -1.07 4.10 3.75
CA THR A 66 -0.12 3.61 4.75
C THR A 66 0.61 4.76 5.44
N ALA A 67 1.10 5.74 4.67
CA ALA A 67 1.76 6.92 5.21
C ALA A 67 0.83 7.75 6.11
N VAL A 68 -0.42 7.97 5.68
CA VAL A 68 -1.44 8.68 6.46
C VAL A 68 -1.78 7.93 7.74
N ARG A 69 -1.87 6.59 7.70
CA ARG A 69 -2.13 5.80 8.91
C ARG A 69 -1.02 5.96 9.94
N PHE A 70 0.25 5.86 9.52
CA PHE A 70 1.38 6.11 10.42
C PHE A 70 1.40 7.54 10.96
N MET A 71 0.90 8.52 10.17
CA MET A 71 0.77 9.90 10.63
C MET A 71 -0.26 10.01 11.75
N LEU A 72 -1.44 9.44 11.56
CA LEU A 72 -2.51 9.48 12.54
C LEU A 72 -2.13 8.75 13.83
N GLU A 73 -1.41 7.63 13.74
CA GLU A 73 -0.89 6.90 14.91
C GLU A 73 0.18 7.70 15.65
N ARG A 74 0.99 8.50 14.95
CA ARG A 74 2.01 9.33 15.59
C ARG A 74 1.44 10.57 16.26
N PHE A 75 0.45 11.18 15.63
CA PHE A 75 -0.16 12.44 16.08
C PHE A 75 -1.56 12.15 16.65
N GLU A 76 -1.60 11.55 17.85
CA GLU A 76 -2.83 11.12 18.55
C GLU A 76 -3.88 12.23 18.75
N ASN A 77 -3.50 13.51 18.65
CA ASN A 77 -4.39 14.67 18.82
C ASN A 77 -5.25 15.01 17.59
N ILE A 78 -5.16 14.23 16.51
CA ILE A 78 -5.93 14.48 15.28
C ILE A 78 -7.31 13.85 15.40
N LYS A 79 -8.26 14.61 15.98
CA LYS A 79 -9.66 14.20 16.20
C LYS A 79 -10.43 13.87 14.90
N ASN A 80 -9.91 14.29 13.75
CA ASN A 80 -10.55 14.16 12.43
C ASN A 80 -9.90 13.10 11.53
N SER A 81 -9.55 11.93 12.09
CA SER A 81 -8.99 10.78 11.34
C SER A 81 -9.77 10.44 10.06
N LEU A 82 -11.09 10.55 10.10
CA LEU A 82 -11.99 10.34 8.95
C LEU A 82 -11.73 11.31 7.77
N ILE A 83 -11.36 12.56 8.05
CA ILE A 83 -11.03 13.54 7.01
C ILE A 83 -9.76 13.14 6.27
N PHE A 84 -8.76 12.63 6.96
CA PHE A 84 -7.51 12.19 6.34
C PHE A 84 -7.71 10.95 5.45
N TYR A 85 -8.61 10.04 5.83
CA TYR A 85 -9.01 8.95 4.93
C TYR A 85 -9.75 9.46 3.70
N GLY A 86 -10.68 10.41 3.86
CA GLY A 86 -11.35 11.06 2.73
C GLY A 86 -10.37 11.80 1.80
N LEU A 87 -9.42 12.53 2.37
CA LEU A 87 -8.37 13.23 1.64
C LEU A 87 -7.45 12.26 0.90
N THR A 88 -7.17 11.09 1.48
CA THR A 88 -6.39 10.04 0.82
C THR A 88 -7.10 9.57 -0.45
N ILE A 89 -8.40 9.27 -0.37
CA ILE A 89 -9.19 8.86 -1.54
C ILE A 89 -9.21 9.98 -2.58
N LEU A 90 -9.40 11.22 -2.15
CA LEU A 90 -9.43 12.39 -3.03
C LEU A 90 -8.09 12.60 -3.73
N LEU A 91 -6.96 12.50 -3.01
CA LEU A 91 -5.61 12.58 -3.59
C LEU A 91 -5.33 11.43 -4.55
N THR A 92 -5.77 10.21 -4.24
CA THR A 92 -5.64 9.07 -5.16
C THR A 92 -6.46 9.27 -6.43
N ALA A 93 -7.69 9.75 -6.31
CA ALA A 93 -8.51 10.12 -7.46
C ALA A 93 -7.87 11.27 -8.25
N GLY A 94 -7.35 12.28 -7.57
CA GLY A 94 -6.59 13.38 -8.16
C GLY A 94 -5.39 12.87 -8.96
N TYR A 95 -4.60 11.96 -8.39
CA TYR A 95 -3.48 11.32 -9.09
C TYR A 95 -3.93 10.59 -10.36
N PHE A 96 -5.06 9.86 -10.30
CA PHE A 96 -5.64 9.23 -11.48
C PHE A 96 -6.02 10.25 -12.56
N TYR A 97 -6.58 11.41 -12.20
CA TYR A 97 -6.93 12.47 -13.16
C TYR A 97 -5.71 13.23 -13.71
N PHE A 98 -4.68 13.47 -12.89
CA PHE A 98 -3.46 14.15 -13.32
C PHE A 98 -2.60 13.29 -14.26
N MET A 99 -2.83 11.98 -14.28
CA MET A 99 -2.27 11.08 -15.28
C MET A 99 -2.88 11.43 -16.65
N THR A 100 -2.23 12.36 -17.36
CA THR A 100 -2.73 13.01 -18.59
C THR A 100 -2.47 12.17 -19.84
N ASP A 101 -1.47 11.29 -19.79
CA ASP A 101 -1.13 10.43 -20.91
C ASP A 101 -2.05 9.20 -20.91
N ASP A 102 -2.79 8.98 -21.99
CA ASP A 102 -3.67 7.81 -22.17
C ASP A 102 -2.87 6.51 -22.36
N ILE A 103 -1.57 6.59 -22.64
CA ILE A 103 -0.70 5.44 -22.88
C ILE A 103 0.30 5.31 -21.73
N VAL A 104 0.51 4.09 -21.24
CA VAL A 104 1.57 3.78 -20.28
C VAL A 104 2.94 4.09 -20.88
N ASN A 105 3.47 5.26 -20.56
CA ASN A 105 4.79 5.69 -21.00
C ASN A 105 5.84 5.49 -19.89
N SER A 106 7.12 5.36 -20.25
CA SER A 106 8.23 5.28 -19.31
C SER A 106 8.24 6.44 -18.31
N LYS A 107 7.80 7.64 -18.74
CA LYS A 107 7.64 8.82 -17.87
C LYS A 107 6.68 8.56 -16.71
N MET A 108 5.57 7.88 -16.98
CA MET A 108 4.53 7.57 -16.00
C MET A 108 5.04 6.59 -14.93
N VAL A 109 5.77 5.56 -15.37
CA VAL A 109 6.43 4.61 -14.47
C VAL A 109 7.47 5.29 -13.60
N ILE A 110 8.29 6.19 -14.17
CA ILE A 110 9.29 6.98 -13.43
C ILE A 110 8.60 7.85 -12.36
N HIS A 111 7.52 8.56 -12.72
CA HIS A 111 6.76 9.37 -11.77
C HIS A 111 6.19 8.55 -10.62
N LEU A 112 5.58 7.39 -10.91
CA LEU A 112 5.10 6.48 -9.87
C LEU A 112 6.25 6.05 -8.95
N LEU A 113 7.38 5.66 -9.51
CA LEU A 113 8.53 5.17 -8.75
C LEU A 113 9.06 6.25 -7.81
N VAL A 114 9.25 7.47 -8.32
CA VAL A 114 9.73 8.61 -7.51
C VAL A 114 8.75 8.95 -6.38
N ILE A 115 7.45 9.02 -6.67
CA ILE A 115 6.43 9.34 -5.66
C ILE A 115 6.32 8.21 -4.63
N SER A 116 6.34 6.96 -5.07
CA SER A 116 6.30 5.79 -4.18
C SER A 116 7.52 5.75 -3.26
N PHE A 117 8.71 6.09 -3.78
CA PHE A 117 9.93 6.19 -3.00
C PHE A 117 9.88 7.34 -1.98
N ALA A 118 9.33 8.49 -2.37
CA ALA A 118 9.14 9.62 -1.47
C ALA A 118 8.16 9.29 -0.33
N LEU A 119 7.03 8.65 -0.64
CA LEU A 119 6.08 8.16 0.36
C LEU A 119 6.70 7.10 1.26
N PHE A 120 7.50 6.19 0.69
CA PHE A 120 8.26 5.18 1.41
C PHE A 120 9.20 5.79 2.44
N ALA A 121 10.03 6.75 2.01
CA ALA A 121 10.91 7.50 2.91
C ALA A 121 10.10 8.24 3.99
N GLY A 122 8.98 8.85 3.61
CA GLY A 122 8.09 9.57 4.50
C GLY A 122 7.55 8.68 5.63
N TYR A 123 7.01 7.51 5.32
CA TYR A 123 6.46 6.64 6.35
C TYR A 123 7.53 5.89 7.15
N LEU A 124 8.76 5.69 6.65
CA LEU A 124 9.87 5.20 7.47
C LEU A 124 10.31 6.24 8.52
N TYR A 125 10.32 7.51 8.12
CA TYR A 125 10.73 8.60 8.99
C TYR A 125 9.68 8.96 10.04
N LEU A 126 8.40 8.92 9.66
CA LEU A 126 7.28 9.31 10.52
C LEU A 126 7.23 8.67 11.93
N PRO A 127 7.33 7.34 12.08
CA PRO A 127 7.34 6.69 13.40
C PRO A 127 8.62 7.02 14.20
N SER A 128 9.69 7.42 13.50
CA SER A 128 10.98 7.79 14.08
C SER A 128 11.04 9.26 14.51
N TYR A 129 10.06 10.07 14.09
CA TYR A 129 9.98 11.49 14.43
C TYR A 129 9.91 11.69 15.95
N LYS A 130 10.70 12.63 16.50
CA LYS A 130 10.88 12.88 17.95
C LYS A 130 11.35 11.67 18.77
N ASN A 131 12.20 10.79 18.23
CA ASN A 131 12.86 9.69 18.96
C ASN A 131 11.92 8.67 19.63
N ALA A 132 10.67 8.54 19.19
CA ALA A 132 9.77 7.52 19.74
C ALA A 132 10.15 6.09 19.31
N MET A 133 10.79 5.95 18.15
CA MET A 133 11.30 4.68 17.65
C MET A 133 12.64 4.90 16.94
N ASN A 134 13.55 3.94 17.02
CA ASN A 134 14.83 4.00 16.32
C ASN A 134 14.59 3.79 14.82
N PHE A 135 14.91 4.80 14.00
CA PHE A 135 14.79 4.75 12.54
C PHE A 135 15.46 3.53 11.92
N GLY A 136 16.65 3.17 12.41
CA GLY A 136 17.37 1.99 11.94
C GLY A 136 16.57 0.70 12.14
N ASN A 137 15.86 0.57 13.26
CA ASN A 137 15.02 -0.61 13.52
C ASN A 137 13.77 -0.62 12.63
N VAL A 138 13.14 0.54 12.42
CA VAL A 138 11.99 0.67 11.51
C VAL A 138 12.38 0.32 10.09
N ALA A 139 13.46 0.94 9.59
CA ALA A 139 13.99 0.68 8.26
C ALA A 139 14.39 -0.79 8.09
N LEU A 140 15.09 -1.38 9.07
CA LEU A 140 15.49 -2.78 9.03
C LEU A 140 14.28 -3.72 9.04
N ALA A 141 13.24 -3.42 9.81
CA ALA A 141 12.02 -4.23 9.86
C ALA A 141 11.29 -4.23 8.50
N HIS A 142 11.10 -3.04 7.90
CA HIS A 142 10.48 -2.93 6.57
C HIS A 142 11.35 -3.56 5.47
N PHE A 143 12.67 -3.36 5.51
CA PHE A 143 13.60 -3.96 4.56
C PHE A 143 13.60 -5.49 4.65
N LYS A 144 13.66 -6.04 5.87
CA LYS A 144 13.56 -7.49 6.10
C LYS A 144 12.25 -8.04 5.57
N SER A 145 11.12 -7.37 5.87
CA SER A 145 9.80 -7.80 5.41
C SER A 145 9.70 -7.79 3.88
N ALA A 146 10.18 -6.74 3.21
CA ALA A 146 10.20 -6.66 1.75
C ALA A 146 11.03 -7.79 1.12
N PHE A 147 12.25 -8.01 1.63
CA PHE A 147 13.12 -9.07 1.14
C PHE A 147 12.50 -10.46 1.33
N THR A 148 11.90 -10.74 2.50
CA THR A 148 11.20 -12.01 2.73
C THR A 148 9.99 -12.18 1.80
N SER A 149 9.23 -11.12 1.55
CA SER A 149 8.07 -11.19 0.65
C SER A 149 8.47 -11.49 -0.79
N ILE A 150 9.54 -10.85 -1.28
CA ILE A 150 10.08 -11.11 -2.61
C ILE A 150 10.59 -12.54 -2.70
N LEU A 151 11.36 -13.00 -1.70
CA LEU A 151 11.88 -14.36 -1.67
C LEU A 151 10.75 -15.40 -1.71
N TYR A 152 9.73 -15.26 -0.86
CA TYR A 152 8.58 -16.16 -0.89
C TYR A 152 7.78 -16.06 -2.20
N GLY A 153 7.66 -14.87 -2.78
CA GLY A 153 7.02 -14.68 -4.08
C GLY A 153 7.75 -15.40 -5.21
N ILE A 154 9.08 -15.33 -5.25
CA ILE A 154 9.90 -16.04 -6.23
C ILE A 154 9.78 -17.56 -6.05
N VAL A 155 9.82 -18.05 -4.81
CA VAL A 155 9.67 -19.48 -4.50
C VAL A 155 8.29 -20.01 -4.89
N LEU A 156 7.23 -19.22 -4.79
CA LEU A 156 5.89 -19.61 -5.23
C LEU A 156 5.74 -19.60 -6.76
N TYR A 157 6.54 -18.80 -7.46
CA TYR A 157 6.50 -18.68 -8.91
C TYR A 157 7.29 -19.79 -9.62
N LEU A 158 8.43 -20.19 -9.05
CA LEU A 158 9.27 -21.30 -9.54
C LEU A 158 8.64 -22.66 -9.25
#